data_AF-A0A060C3X0-F1
#
_entry.id   AF-A0A060C3X0-F1
#
_cell.length_a   1.000
_cell.length_b   1.000
_cell.length_c   1.000
_cell.angle_alpha   90.00
_cell.angle_beta   90.00
_cell.angle_gamma   90.00
#
_symmetry.space_group_name_H-M   'P 1'
#
loop_
_entity.id
_entity.type
_entity.pdbx_description
1 polymer ?
#
loop_
_entity_poly.entity_id
_entity_poly.type
_entity_poly.pdbx_seq_one_letter_code
_entity_poly.pdbx_strand_id
1 'polypeptide(L)' 'MPYYVIGSPCYERATIRLEKGKTFTIIARNVSKDNMYIQNARLNGALLQQSYITHDELIERRN' A
#
# COMPACT_ATOMS: atom_id res chain seq x y z
N MET A 1 -8.38 -10.82 11.90
CA MET A 1 -7.13 -10.13 11.56
C MET A 1 -7.49 -8.80 10.94
N PRO A 2 -6.95 -7.67 11.43
CA PRO A 2 -7.31 -6.36 10.91
C PRO A 2 -6.91 -6.23 9.43
N TYR A 3 -7.73 -5.53 8.66
CA TYR A 3 -7.51 -5.23 7.26
C TYR A 3 -7.64 -3.72 7.02
N TYR A 4 -6.96 -3.24 5.99
CA TYR A 4 -6.93 -1.84 5.58
C TYR A 4 -7.44 -1.74 4.14
N VAL A 5 -8.58 -1.10 3.95
CA VAL A 5 -9.15 -0.87 2.63
C VAL A 5 -8.36 0.22 1.90
N ILE A 6 -8.04 -0.04 0.64
CA ILE A 6 -7.32 0.88 -0.24
C ILE A 6 -8.30 1.94 -0.74
N GLY A 7 -8.09 3.18 -0.31
CA GLY A 7 -8.75 4.36 -0.85
C GLY A 7 -8.01 4.93 -2.06
N SER A 8 -8.05 6.25 -2.24
CA SER A 8 -7.23 6.96 -3.23
C SER A 8 -5.97 7.55 -2.57
N PRO A 9 -4.77 7.40 -3.15
CA PRO A 9 -3.57 8.05 -2.65
C PRO A 9 -3.64 9.57 -2.83
N CYS A 10 -3.11 10.33 -1.87
CA CYS A 10 -3.01 11.79 -1.97
C CYS A 10 -1.59 12.30 -2.29
N TYR A 11 -0.58 11.43 -2.20
CA TYR A 11 0.83 11.77 -2.35
C TYR A 11 1.54 10.75 -3.24
N GLU A 12 2.51 11.20 -4.03
CA GLU A 12 3.29 10.32 -4.92
C GLU A 12 4.10 9.28 -4.14
N ARG A 13 4.54 9.63 -2.93
CA ARG A 13 5.29 8.74 -2.05
C ARG A 13 4.91 8.99 -0.59
N ALA A 14 4.65 7.92 0.13
CA ALA A 14 4.55 7.92 1.59
C ALA A 14 5.39 6.79 2.16
N THR A 15 6.02 7.02 3.31
CA THR A 15 6.80 6.00 4.03
C THR A 15 6.30 5.93 5.46
N ILE A 16 5.92 4.73 5.87
CA ILE A 16 5.51 4.43 7.24
C ILE A 16 6.68 3.67 7.89
N ARG A 17 7.19 4.20 8.99
CA ARG A 17 8.17 3.50 9.82
C ARG A 17 7.43 2.51 10.71
N LEU A 18 7.79 1.25 10.60
CA LEU A 18 7.25 0.17 11.40
C LEU A 18 8.24 -0.19 12.52
N GLU A 19 7.82 -1.07 13.42
CA GLU A 19 8.71 -1.62 14.43
C GLU A 19 9.90 -2.39 13.83
N LYS A 20 10.92 -2.63 14.66
CA LYS A 20 12.13 -3.40 14.30
C LYS A 20 12.88 -2.84 13.09
N GLY A 21 12.77 -1.53 12.86
CA GLY A 21 13.46 -0.83 11.77
C GLY A 21 12.90 -1.10 10.37
N LYS A 22 11.75 -1.79 10.26
CA LYS A 22 11.09 -2.01 8.97
C LYS A 22 10.44 -0.73 8.45
N THR A 23 10.27 -0.64 7.13
CA THR A 23 9.59 0.48 6.48
C THR A 23 8.60 -0.02 5.44
N PHE A 24 7.38 0.50 5.48
CA PHE A 24 6.38 0.27 4.45
C PHE A 24 6.33 1.50 3.53
N THR A 25 6.66 1.32 2.26
CA THR A 25 6.73 2.42 1.29
C THR A 25 5.59 2.30 0.28
N ILE A 26 4.79 3.36 0.17
CA ILE A 26 3.72 3.49 -0.81
C ILE A 26 4.23 4.40 -1.93
N ILE A 27 4.09 3.97 -3.18
CA ILE A 27 4.45 4.75 -4.36
C ILE A 27 3.21 4.81 -5.27
N ALA A 28 2.62 6.00 -5.39
CA ALA A 28 1.50 6.27 -6.27
C ALA A 28 2.00 7.04 -7.50
N ARG A 29 2.14 6.33 -8.62
CA ARG A 29 2.64 6.94 -9.86
C ARG A 29 1.53 7.80 -10.49
N ASN A 30 1.90 9.00 -10.92
CA ASN A 30 1.04 9.95 -11.62
C ASN A 30 -0.19 10.40 -10.81
N VAL A 31 -0.12 10.42 -9.48
CA VAL A 31 -1.22 10.94 -8.66
C VAL A 31 -1.38 12.44 -8.89
N SER A 32 -2.60 12.87 -9.15
CA SER A 32 -2.95 14.28 -9.32
C SER A 32 -4.43 14.48 -9.00
N LYS A 33 -4.90 15.73 -9.04
CA LYS A 33 -6.33 16.02 -8.88
C LYS A 33 -7.18 15.36 -9.96
N ASP A 34 -6.62 15.16 -11.16
CA ASP A 34 -7.31 14.52 -12.28
C ASP A 34 -7.13 12.98 -12.25
N ASN A 35 -6.00 12.51 -11.74
CA ASN A 35 -5.64 11.09 -11.67
C ASN A 35 -5.90 10.50 -10.28
N MET A 36 -7.18 10.36 -9.91
CA MET A 36 -7.60 9.88 -8.59
C MET A 36 -7.92 8.38 -8.52
N TYR A 37 -7.91 7.67 -9.65
CA TYR A 37 -8.29 6.25 -9.71
C TYR A 37 -7.09 5.32 -9.86
N ILE A 38 -7.01 4.33 -8.97
CA ILE A 38 -6.01 3.26 -9.04
C ILE A 38 -6.41 2.28 -10.16
N GLN A 39 -5.54 2.12 -11.15
CA GLN A 39 -5.72 1.13 -12.23
C GLN A 39 -5.24 -0.26 -11.83
N ASN A 40 -4.14 -0.32 -11.07
CA ASN A 40 -3.62 -1.53 -10.45
C ASN A 40 -2.71 -1.15 -9.28
N ALA A 41 -2.50 -2.08 -8.37
CA ALA A 41 -1.54 -1.94 -7.28
C ALA A 41 -0.74 -3.23 -7.12
N ARG A 42 0.49 -3.10 -6.59
CA ARG A 42 1.34 -4.24 -6.26
C ARG A 42 1.82 -4.12 -4.83
N LEU A 43 1.80 -5.23 -4.11
CA LEU A 43 2.42 -5.37 -2.80
C LEU A 43 3.65 -6.24 -2.95
N ASN A 44 4.83 -5.70 -2.63
CA ASN A 44 6.12 -6.41 -2.75
C ASN A 44 6.33 -7.07 -4.12
N GLY A 45 5.90 -6.40 -5.19
CA GLY A 45 5.99 -6.87 -6.58
C GLY A 45 4.83 -7.74 -7.05
N ALA A 46 4.04 -8.34 -6.15
CA ALA A 46 2.88 -9.16 -6.49
C ALA A 46 1.64 -8.29 -6.77
N LEU A 47 0.85 -8.64 -7.80
CA LEU A 47 -0.38 -7.94 -8.15
C LEU A 47 -1.41 -8.09 -7.03
N LEU A 48 -1.97 -6.98 -6.55
CA LEU A 48 -3.11 -6.99 -5.65
C LEU A 48 -4.38 -7.24 -6.46
N GLN A 49 -5.06 -8.35 -6.19
CA GLN A 49 -6.38 -8.66 -6.76
C GLN A 49 -7.55 -8.18 -5.89
N GLN A 50 -7.24 -7.71 -4.68
CA GLN A 50 -8.19 -7.26 -3.68
C GLN A 50 -7.99 -5.74 -3.46
N SER A 51 -9.04 -5.04 -3.02
CA SER A 51 -8.99 -3.62 -2.66
C SER A 51 -8.61 -3.38 -1.19
N TYR A 52 -7.94 -4.33 -0.55
CA TYR A 52 -7.43 -4.21 0.81
C TYR A 52 -6.10 -4.95 0.96
N ILE A 53 -5.38 -4.61 2.03
CA ILE A 53 -4.26 -5.41 2.55
C ILE A 53 -4.54 -5.76 4.01
N THR A 54 -4.10 -6.92 4.44
CA THR A 54 -4.14 -7.34 5.83
C THR A 54 -3.00 -6.72 6.63
N HIS A 55 -3.14 -6.68 7.95
CA HIS A 55 -2.05 -6.23 8.81
C HIS A 55 -0.82 -7.14 8.71
N ASP A 56 -1.01 -8.44 8.55
CA ASP A 56 0.08 -9.41 8.40
C ASP A 56 0.89 -9.17 7.12
N GLU A 57 0.21 -8.86 6.01
CA GLU A 57 0.83 -8.45 4.75
C GLU A 57 1.64 -7.15 4.90
N LEU A 58 1.08 -6.14 5.60
CA LEU A 58 1.74 -4.86 5.82
C LEU A 58 3.02 -4.97 6.64
N ILE A 59 3.02 -5.79 7.70
CA ILE A 59 4.21 -5.99 8.56
C ILE A 59 5.15 -7.09 8.04
N GLU A 60 4.79 -7.72 6.92
CA GLU A 60 5.44 -8.91 6.37
C GLU A 60 5.66 -9.98 7.45
N ARG A 61 4.57 -10.37 8.12
CA ARG A 61 4.62 -11.48 9.07
C ARG A 61 4.92 -12.74 8.29
N ARG A 62 6.08 -13.35 8.53
CA ARG A 62 6.36 -14.69 8.02
C ARG A 62 5.37 -15.64 8.69
N ASN A 63 4.67 -16.43 7.88
CA ASN A 63 3.93 -17.60 8.37
C ASN A 63 4.90 -18.61 8.98
#